data_AF-A0A1B6IQ77-F1
#
_entry.id   AF-A0A1B6IQ77-F1
#
_cell.length_a   1.000
_cell.length_b   1.000
_cell.length_c   1.000
_cell.angle_alpha   90.00
_cell.angle_beta   90.00
_cell.angle_gamma   90.00
#
_symmetry.space_group_name_H-M   'P 1'
#
loop_
_entity.id
_entity.type
_entity.pdbx_description
1 polymer ?
#
loop_
_entity_poly.entity_id
_entity_poly.type
_entity_poly.pdbx_seq_one_letter_code
_entity_poly.pdbx_strand_id
1 'polypeptide(L)'
;WLEAIRVEFRANLRDIANTLMAKALQECPNSGILWAEAIFMEPRPQRKTKSVDALKRCEHDPHVLLAVSKLFWCERKLQKCREWFNRTVKIEPDLGDAWAYFYKFELLNGTEEQQEDVKKRCIAAEPHHGE
;
A
#
# COMPACT_ATOMS: atom_id res chain seq x y z
N TRP A 1 -3.02 -10.16 14.27
CA TRP A 1 -2.21 -10.78 13.20
C TRP A 1 -1.09 -9.89 12.71
N LEU A 2 -1.37 -8.73 12.11
CA LEU A 2 -0.36 -7.87 11.48
C LEU A 2 0.83 -7.50 12.39
N GLU A 3 0.56 -6.97 13.58
CA GLU A 3 1.64 -6.54 14.49
C GLU A 3 2.54 -7.70 14.93
N ALA A 4 1.98 -8.89 15.17
CA ALA A 4 2.78 -10.07 15.49
C ALA A 4 3.73 -10.43 14.32
N ILE A 5 3.24 -10.37 13.08
CA ILE A 5 4.07 -10.61 11.89
C ILE A 5 5.17 -9.56 11.77
N ARG A 6 4.85 -8.28 12.01
CA ARG A 6 5.83 -7.17 11.96
C ARG A 6 6.92 -7.31 13.02
N VAL A 7 6.57 -7.75 14.23
CA VAL A 7 7.54 -8.02 15.30
C VAL A 7 8.55 -9.08 14.87
N GLU A 8 8.08 -10.23 14.37
CA GLU A 8 8.96 -11.30 13.90
C GLU A 8 9.80 -10.89 12.68
N PHE A 9 9.21 -10.12 11.76
CA PHE A 9 9.93 -9.61 10.59
C PHE A 9 11.04 -8.62 11.00
N ARG A 10 10.78 -7.72 11.96
CA ARG A 10 11.77 -6.79 12.52
C ARG A 10 12.89 -7.52 13.28
N ALA A 11 12.58 -8.65 13.92
CA ALA A 11 13.55 -9.54 14.54
C ALA A 11 14.38 -10.35 13.52
N ASN A 12 14.16 -10.15 12.22
CA ASN A 12 14.78 -10.87 11.10
C ASN A 12 14.46 -12.38 11.08
N LEU A 13 13.38 -12.79 11.76
CA LEU A 13 12.88 -14.16 11.80
C LEU A 13 11.89 -14.39 10.63
N ARG A 14 12.41 -14.30 9.40
CA ARG A 14 11.59 -14.26 8.18
C ARG A 14 10.72 -15.50 7.98
N ASP A 15 11.23 -16.68 8.29
CA ASP A 15 10.47 -17.94 8.12
C ASP A 15 9.26 -18.00 9.06
N ILE A 16 9.43 -17.51 10.30
CA ILE A 16 8.36 -17.42 11.29
C ILE A 16 7.34 -16.38 10.84
N ALA A 17 7.79 -15.19 10.43
CA ALA A 17 6.91 -14.14 9.92
C ALA A 17 6.09 -14.62 8.71
N ASN A 18 6.71 -15.32 7.76
CA ASN A 18 6.04 -15.90 6.59
C ASN A 18 5.00 -16.96 7.00
N THR A 19 5.33 -17.81 7.96
CA THR A 19 4.41 -18.83 8.49
C THR A 19 3.20 -18.18 9.17
N LEU A 20 3.42 -17.13 9.97
CA LEU A 20 2.36 -16.36 10.61
C LEU A 20 1.49 -15.64 9.58
N MET A 21 2.09 -15.03 8.55
CA MET A 21 1.35 -14.39 7.46
C MET A 21 0.47 -15.40 6.71
N ALA A 22 0.98 -16.60 6.43
CA ALA A 22 0.20 -17.65 5.79
C ALA A 22 -1.02 -18.06 6.63
N LYS A 23 -0.85 -18.22 7.95
CA LYS A 23 -1.96 -18.50 8.88
C LYS A 23 -2.96 -17.35 8.93
N ALA A 24 -2.48 -16.12 9.03
CA ALA A 24 -3.34 -14.94 9.06
C ALA A 24 -4.21 -14.81 7.80
N LEU A 25 -3.65 -15.11 6.62
CA LEU A 25 -4.40 -15.09 5.36
C LEU A 25 -5.34 -16.29 5.18
N GLN A 26 -5.12 -17.41 5.88
CA GLN A 26 -6.09 -18.52 5.93
C GLN A 26 -7.31 -18.15 6.76
N GLU A 27 -7.12 -17.50 7.90
CA GLU A 27 -8.21 -17.07 8.79
C GLU A 27 -8.93 -15.82 8.27
N CYS A 28 -8.19 -14.87 7.70
CA CYS A 28 -8.69 -13.58 7.23
C CYS A 28 -8.33 -13.34 5.75
N PRO A 29 -8.89 -14.12 4.81
CA PRO A 29 -8.49 -14.09 3.40
C PRO A 29 -8.82 -12.77 2.68
N ASN A 30 -9.72 -11.96 3.23
CA ASN A 30 -10.18 -10.70 2.64
C ASN A 30 -9.63 -9.46 3.37
N SER A 31 -8.64 -9.62 4.26
CA SER A 31 -8.04 -8.49 4.97
C SER A 31 -6.99 -7.80 4.10
N GLY A 32 -7.32 -6.63 3.55
CA GLY A 32 -6.41 -5.93 2.67
C GLY A 32 -5.14 -5.41 3.34
N ILE A 33 -5.17 -5.08 4.63
CA ILE A 33 -3.99 -4.70 5.40
C ILE A 33 -2.97 -5.85 5.47
N LEU A 34 -3.44 -7.09 5.69
CA LEU A 34 -2.57 -8.27 5.68
C LEU A 34 -2.00 -8.53 4.28
N TRP A 35 -2.81 -8.40 3.24
CA TRP A 35 -2.36 -8.54 1.85
C TRP A 35 -1.35 -7.46 1.45
N ALA A 36 -1.57 -6.22 1.87
CA ALA A 36 -0.65 -5.11 1.62
C ALA A 36 0.72 -5.40 2.21
N GLU A 37 0.79 -5.88 3.45
CA GLU A 37 2.04 -6.28 4.10
C GLU A 37 2.66 -7.51 3.40
N ALA A 38 1.84 -8.52 3.05
CA ALA A 38 2.29 -9.72 2.38
C ALA A 38 3.00 -9.42 1.04
N ILE A 39 2.54 -8.42 0.27
CA ILE A 39 3.21 -7.97 -0.97
C ILE A 39 4.65 -7.54 -0.69
N PHE A 40 4.93 -6.84 0.42
CA PHE A 40 6.27 -6.33 0.72
C PHE A 40 7.17 -7.35 1.42
N MET A 41 6.60 -8.35 2.09
CA MET A 41 7.32 -9.50 2.62
C MET A 41 7.91 -10.39 1.52
N GLU A 42 7.25 -10.47 0.37
CA GLU A 42 7.76 -11.26 -0.76
C GLU A 42 9.06 -10.68 -1.35
N PRO A 43 9.94 -11.54 -1.90
CA PRO A 43 11.08 -11.10 -2.69
C PRO A 43 10.65 -10.21 -3.86
N ARG A 44 11.47 -9.20 -4.20
CA ARG A 44 11.15 -8.21 -5.24
C ARG A 44 10.54 -8.77 -6.53
N PRO A 45 11.05 -9.88 -7.12
CA PRO A 45 10.49 -10.43 -8.35
C PRO A 45 9.06 -10.97 -8.21
N GLN A 46 8.66 -11.41 -7.01
CA GLN A 46 7.39 -12.08 -6.75
C GLN A 46 6.27 -11.11 -6.31
N ARG A 47 6.64 -9.90 -5.88
CA ARG A 47 5.69 -8.88 -5.38
C ARG A 47 4.59 -8.54 -6.39
N LYS A 48 4.94 -8.48 -7.68
CA LYS A 48 3.97 -8.19 -8.75
C LYS A 48 2.89 -9.27 -8.82
N THR A 49 3.28 -10.55 -8.82
CA THR A 49 2.33 -11.65 -8.82
C THR A 49 1.46 -11.62 -7.57
N LYS A 50 2.08 -11.44 -6.39
CA LYS A 50 1.36 -11.32 -5.12
C LYS A 50 0.34 -10.18 -5.10
N SER A 51 0.68 -9.04 -5.71
CA SER A 51 -0.22 -7.88 -5.80
C SER A 51 -1.45 -8.15 -6.66
N VAL A 52 -1.32 -8.96 -7.72
CA VAL A 52 -2.46 -9.37 -8.55
C VAL A 52 -3.39 -10.29 -7.76
N ASP A 53 -2.84 -11.21 -6.96
CA ASP A 53 -3.64 -12.08 -6.10
C ASP A 53 -4.37 -11.28 -5.01
N ALA A 54 -3.69 -10.30 -4.40
CA ALA A 54 -4.29 -9.38 -3.44
C ALA A 54 -5.48 -8.61 -4.04
N LEU A 55 -5.31 -8.05 -5.25
CA LEU A 55 -6.38 -7.32 -5.94
C LEU A 55 -7.59 -8.20 -6.27
N LYS A 56 -7.39 -9.48 -6.57
CA LYS A 56 -8.48 -10.44 -6.82
C LYS A 56 -9.24 -10.81 -5.56
N ARG A 57 -8.57 -10.81 -4.40
CA ARG A 57 -9.16 -11.21 -3.10
C ARG A 57 -9.83 -10.04 -2.39
N CYS A 58 -9.21 -8.88 -2.40
CA CYS A 58 -9.63 -7.68 -1.69
C CYS A 58 -9.88 -6.56 -2.72
N GLU A 59 -10.82 -6.80 -3.63
CA GLU A 59 -11.13 -5.83 -4.67
C GLU A 59 -11.58 -4.51 -4.01
N HIS A 60 -10.98 -3.40 -4.44
CA HIS A 60 -11.20 -2.06 -3.91
C HIS A 60 -10.70 -1.76 -2.48
N ASP A 61 -9.95 -2.66 -1.84
CA ASP A 61 -9.37 -2.35 -0.54
C ASP A 61 -8.28 -1.26 -0.65
N PRO A 62 -8.36 -0.18 0.14
CA PRO A 62 -7.48 0.97 -0.01
C PRO A 62 -6.02 0.68 0.38
N HIS A 63 -5.78 -0.23 1.32
CA HIS A 63 -4.42 -0.64 1.69
C HIS A 63 -3.76 -1.46 0.57
N VAL A 64 -4.52 -2.31 -0.12
CA VAL A 64 -4.03 -3.06 -1.28
C VAL A 64 -3.73 -2.12 -2.44
N LEU A 65 -4.62 -1.15 -2.73
CA LEU A 65 -4.38 -0.14 -3.77
C LEU A 65 -3.15 0.72 -3.46
N LEU A 66 -2.98 1.12 -2.20
CA LEU A 66 -1.79 1.84 -1.74
C LEU A 66 -0.52 1.01 -1.89
N ALA A 67 -0.56 -0.28 -1.54
CA ALA A 67 0.57 -1.20 -1.73
C ALA A 67 0.96 -1.35 -3.20
N VAL A 68 -0.02 -1.45 -4.10
CA VAL A 68 0.23 -1.50 -5.56
C VAL A 68 0.82 -0.19 -6.06
N SER A 69 0.33 0.96 -5.58
CA SER A 69 0.89 2.28 -5.91
C SER A 69 2.37 2.37 -5.51
N LYS A 70 2.70 1.97 -4.27
CA LYS A 70 4.08 1.88 -3.76
C LYS A 70 4.94 0.89 -4.54
N LEU A 71 4.36 -0.21 -5.04
CA LEU A 71 5.06 -1.17 -5.89
C LEU A 71 5.45 -0.55 -7.24
N PHE A 72 4.53 0.16 -7.90
CA PHE A 72 4.84 0.91 -9.13
C PHE A 72 5.91 1.97 -8.92
N TRP A 73 5.89 2.63 -7.76
CA TRP A 73 6.94 3.57 -7.39
C TRP A 73 8.31 2.89 -7.29
N CYS A 74 8.38 1.74 -6.61
CA CYS A 74 9.61 0.95 -6.49
C CYS A 74 10.13 0.47 -7.85
N GLU A 75 9.26 0.18 -8.81
CA GLU A 75 9.59 -0.18 -10.18
C GLU A 75 9.90 1.03 -11.09
N ARG A 76 9.90 2.25 -10.53
CA ARG A 76 10.11 3.53 -11.25
C ARG A 76 9.12 3.79 -12.40
N LYS A 77 7.92 3.21 -12.33
CA LYS A 77 6.85 3.43 -13.31
C LYS A 77 5.99 4.63 -12.92
N LEU A 78 6.56 5.84 -13.03
CA LEU A 78 6.00 7.07 -12.46
C LEU A 78 4.57 7.37 -12.92
N GLN A 79 4.29 7.25 -14.23
CA GLN A 79 2.95 7.53 -14.76
C GLN A 79 1.89 6.60 -14.18
N LYS A 80 2.16 5.28 -14.16
CA LYS A 80 1.26 4.30 -13.54
C LYS A 80 1.14 4.53 -12.04
N CYS A 81 2.25 4.84 -11.38
CA CYS A 81 2.26 5.15 -9.95
C CYS A 81 1.29 6.29 -9.62
N ARG A 82 1.33 7.39 -10.40
CA ARG A 82 0.44 8.53 -10.24
C ARG A 82 -1.03 8.17 -10.49
N GLU A 83 -1.32 7.39 -11.53
CA GLU A 83 -2.67 6.91 -11.82
C GLU A 83 -3.23 6.06 -10.66
N TRP A 84 -2.40 5.17 -10.11
CA TRP A 84 -2.79 4.31 -9.00
C TRP A 84 -2.94 5.06 -7.68
N PHE A 85 -2.10 6.06 -7.40
CA PHE A 85 -2.31 6.94 -6.25
C PHE A 85 -3.61 7.72 -6.37
N ASN A 86 -3.89 8.31 -7.53
CA ASN A 86 -5.16 9.01 -7.78
C ASN A 86 -6.36 8.08 -7.62
N ARG A 87 -6.26 6.83 -8.06
CA ARG A 87 -7.30 5.82 -7.83
C ARG A 87 -7.48 5.50 -6.34
N THR A 88 -6.38 5.36 -5.60
CA THR A 88 -6.39 5.01 -4.17
C THR A 88 -7.10 6.09 -3.36
N VAL A 89 -6.67 7.36 -3.48
CA VAL A 89 -7.26 8.48 -2.73
C VAL A 89 -8.67 8.85 -3.18
N LYS A 90 -9.08 8.41 -4.37
CA LYS A 90 -10.47 8.56 -4.85
C LYS A 90 -11.40 7.51 -4.25
N ILE A 91 -10.90 6.28 -4.05
CA ILE A 91 -11.68 5.19 -3.48
C ILE A 91 -11.83 5.37 -1.97
N GLU A 92 -10.73 5.69 -1.28
CA GLU A 92 -10.75 5.98 0.15
C GLU A 92 -10.02 7.29 0.44
N PRO A 93 -10.75 8.42 0.43
CA PRO A 93 -10.18 9.72 0.79
C PRO A 93 -9.82 9.84 2.26
N ASP A 94 -10.37 9.00 3.15
CA ASP A 94 -10.16 9.10 4.60
C ASP A 94 -8.86 8.42 5.08
N LEU A 95 -8.18 7.67 4.18
CA LEU A 95 -6.90 7.02 4.45
C LEU A 95 -5.74 8.03 4.29
N GLY A 96 -5.30 8.61 5.40
CA GLY A 96 -4.20 9.56 5.50
C GLY A 96 -2.87 9.03 4.96
N ASP A 97 -2.57 7.74 5.17
CA ASP A 97 -1.35 7.12 4.65
C ASP A 97 -1.26 7.21 3.13
N ALA A 98 -2.40 7.08 2.43
CA ALA A 98 -2.44 7.18 0.99
C ALA A 98 -2.06 8.60 0.52
N TRP A 99 -2.56 9.63 1.20
CA TRP A 99 -2.18 11.02 0.94
C TRP A 99 -0.72 11.31 1.27
N ALA A 100 -0.22 10.80 2.40
CA ALA A 100 1.18 11.00 2.82
C ALA A 100 2.16 10.41 1.79
N TYR A 101 1.92 9.18 1.35
CA TYR A 101 2.73 8.56 0.30
C TYR A 101 2.57 9.25 -1.05
N PHE A 102 1.36 9.67 -1.41
CA PHE A 102 1.12 10.35 -2.68
C PHE A 102 1.83 11.70 -2.74
N TYR A 103 1.73 12.50 -1.68
CA TYR A 103 2.43 13.77 -1.59
C TYR A 103 3.95 13.59 -1.63
N LYS A 104 4.49 12.61 -0.89
CA LYS A 104 5.92 12.27 -0.96
C LYS A 104 6.37 11.84 -2.36
N PHE A 105 5.52 11.12 -3.08
CA PHE A 105 5.78 10.73 -4.47
C PHE A 105 5.88 11.97 -5.38
N GLU A 106 4.94 12.91 -5.29
CA GLU A 106 4.95 14.13 -6.11
C GLU A 106 6.08 15.10 -5.74
N LEU A 107 6.49 15.16 -4.46
CA LEU A 107 7.67 15.92 -4.04
C LEU A 107 8.95 15.45 -4.73
N LEU A 108 9.06 14.14 -4.97
CA LEU A 108 10.27 13.54 -5.52
C LEU A 108 10.24 13.38 -7.05
N ASN A 109 9.05 13.36 -7.67
CA ASN A 109 8.89 12.98 -9.08
C ASN A 109 7.90 13.86 -9.87
N GLY A 110 7.27 14.84 -9.23
CA GLY A 110 6.25 15.71 -9.81
C GLY A 110 6.66 17.17 -9.90
N THR A 111 5.78 18.00 -10.46
CA THR A 111 5.93 19.46 -10.51
C THR A 111 5.35 20.11 -9.23
N GLU A 112 5.70 21.37 -8.98
CA GLU A 112 5.12 22.13 -7.86
C GLU A 112 3.58 22.21 -7.94
N GLU A 113 3.04 22.32 -9.15
CA GLU A 113 1.59 22.31 -9.37
C GLU A 113 0.93 20.99 -8.93
N GLN A 114 1.57 19.85 -9.24
CA GLN A 114 1.08 18.54 -8.81
C GLN A 114 1.16 18.36 -7.30
N GLN A 115 2.23 18.85 -6.67
CA GLN A 115 2.38 18.82 -5.22
C GLN A 115 1.27 19.63 -4.53
N GLU A 116 0.99 20.82 -5.05
CA GLU A 116 -0.03 21.70 -4.50
C GLU A 116 -1.45 21.15 -4.73
N ASP A 117 -1.73 20.50 -5.88
CA ASP A 117 -2.99 19.80 -6.11
C ASP A 117 -3.24 18.71 -5.06
N VAL A 118 -2.26 17.83 -4.83
CA VAL A 118 -2.39 16.73 -3.86
C VAL A 118 -2.60 17.28 -2.45
N LYS A 119 -1.87 18.34 -2.08
CA LYS A 119 -2.02 19.00 -0.77
C LYS A 119 -3.42 19.60 -0.60
N LYS A 120 -3.92 20.35 -1.58
CA LYS A 120 -5.27 20.94 -1.54
C LYS A 120 -6.34 19.88 -1.41
N ARG A 121 -6.23 18.79 -2.17
CA ARG A 121 -7.18 17.67 -2.14
C ARG A 121 -7.13 16.91 -0.81
N CYS A 122 -5.95 16.72 -0.24
CA CYS A 122 -5.80 16.14 1.09
C CYS A 122 -6.47 17.00 2.17
N ILE A 123 -6.24 18.32 2.15
CA ILE A 123 -6.88 19.26 3.09
C ILE A 123 -8.41 19.21 2.94
N ALA A 124 -8.92 19.17 1.71
CA ALA A 124 -10.36 19.08 1.46
C ALA A 124 -10.96 17.73 1.87
N ALA A 125 -10.16 16.66 1.89
CA ALA A 125 -10.61 15.32 2.28
C ALA A 125 -10.61 15.09 3.80
N GLU A 126 -9.82 15.87 4.56
CA GLU A 126 -9.66 15.75 6.02
C GLU A 126 -9.53 14.28 6.49
N PRO A 127 -8.48 13.54 6.09
CA PRO A 127 -8.37 12.12 6.45
C PRO A 127 -8.09 11.90 7.93
N HIS A 128 -8.82 10.96 8.54
CA HIS A 128 -8.76 10.64 9.98
C HIS A 128 -8.09 9.28 10.28
N HIS A 129 -7.93 8.42 9.28
CA HIS A 129 -7.43 7.05 9.47
C HIS A 129 -6.07 6.84 8.81
N GLY A 130 -5.16 6.16 9.48
CA GLY A 130 -3.79 5.87 9.01
C GLY A 130 -2.98 5.27 10.16
N GLU A 131 -1.89 4.57 9.85
CA GLU A 131 -0.97 3.98 10.83
C GLU A 131 0.21 4.89 11.20
#